data_AF-A0A831SIS6-F1
#
_entry.id   AF-A0A831SIS6-F1
#
_cell.length_a   1.000
_cell.length_b   1.000
_cell.length_c   1.000
_cell.angle_alpha   90.00
_cell.angle_beta   90.00
_cell.angle_gamma   90.00
#
_symmetry.space_group_name_H-M   'P 1'
#
loop_
_entity.id
_entity.type
_entity.pdbx_description
1 polymer ?
#
loop_
_entity_poly.entity_id
_entity_poly.type
_entity_poly.pdbx_seq_one_letter_code
_entity_poly.pdbx_strand_id
1 'polypeptide(L)' 'MDEIDFYLEEDLNKEGDITSNSIFTDEKGEAYIIANESCVVAGLDEAQEVFARLGADMVKNTEDGKDVKEGEVVAVVSG' A
#
# COMPACT_ATOMS: atom_id res chain seq x y z
N MET A 1 9.42 8.85 14.76
CA MET A 1 10.10 7.92 13.85
C MET A 1 9.91 6.54 14.42
N ASP A 2 8.87 5.88 13.94
CA ASP A 2 8.67 4.46 14.14
C ASP A 2 9.27 3.68 12.96
N GLU A 3 8.98 2.38 12.89
CA GLU A 3 9.52 1.49 11.87
C GLU A 3 9.02 1.83 10.46
N ILE A 4 7.77 2.25 10.30
CA ILE A 4 7.22 2.65 9.00
C ILE A 4 7.94 3.89 8.47
N ASP A 5 8.17 4.90 9.32
CA ASP A 5 8.93 6.09 8.91
C ASP A 5 10.35 5.71 8.46
N PHE A 6 10.98 4.78 9.18
CA PHE A 6 12.31 4.29 8.86
C PHE A 6 12.35 3.56 7.50
N TYR A 7 11.36 2.69 7.21
CA TYR A 7 11.29 1.99 5.93
C TYR A 7 10.99 2.93 4.76
N LEU A 8 10.16 3.96 4.96
CA LEU A 8 9.93 4.98 3.95
C LEU A 8 11.19 5.82 3.67
N GLU A 9 11.95 6.19 4.70
CA GLU A 9 13.23 6.88 4.53
C GLU A 9 14.26 6.00 3.81
N GLU A 10 14.27 4.69 4.09
CA GLU A 10 15.17 3.74 3.45
C GLU A 10 14.91 3.63 1.93
N ASP A 11 13.65 3.54 1.52
CA ASP A 11 13.24 3.43 0.11
C ASP A 11 13.44 4.76 -0.66
N LEU A 12 12.95 5.86 -0.10
CA LEU A 12 12.96 7.17 -0.77
C LEU A 12 14.31 7.89 -0.67
N ASN A 13 15.13 7.55 0.32
CA ASN A 13 16.39 8.20 0.64
C ASN A 13 16.29 9.75 0.65
N LYS A 14 17.37 10.46 0.31
CA LYS A 14 17.38 11.94 0.28
C LYS A 14 16.81 12.53 -1.00
N GLU A 15 16.83 11.78 -2.10
CA GLU A 15 16.41 12.24 -3.41
C GLU A 15 14.88 12.14 -3.59
N GLY A 16 14.20 11.30 -2.80
CA GLY A 16 12.75 11.12 -2.84
C GLY A 16 12.27 10.33 -4.07
N ASP A 17 10.98 10.42 -4.36
CA ASP A 17 10.36 9.79 -5.53
C ASP A 17 10.60 10.62 -6.80
N ILE A 18 11.62 10.26 -7.57
CA ILE A 18 11.97 10.93 -8.82
C ILE A 18 10.91 10.67 -9.91
N THR A 19 10.30 9.48 -9.91
CA THR A 19 9.41 9.03 -10.98
C THR A 19 8.11 9.83 -10.94
N SER A 20 7.43 9.84 -9.79
CA SER A 20 6.15 10.53 -9.65
C SER A 20 6.29 12.03 -9.86
N ASN A 21 7.35 12.64 -9.31
CA ASN A 21 7.66 14.06 -9.51
C ASN A 21 7.96 14.44 -10.97
N SER A 22 8.32 13.48 -11.81
CA SER A 22 8.65 13.72 -13.23
C SER A 22 7.46 13.52 -14.17
N ILE A 23 6.47 12.72 -13.78
CA ILE A 23 5.40 12.27 -14.70
C ILE A 23 3.99 12.63 -14.24
N PHE A 24 3.78 12.94 -12.96
CA PHE A 24 2.47 13.28 -12.40
C PHE A 24 2.47 14.70 -11.84
N THR A 25 1.29 15.31 -11.80
CA THR A 25 1.01 16.63 -11.22
C THR A 25 0.00 16.50 -10.08
N ASP A 26 -1.26 16.18 -10.41
CA ASP A 26 -2.38 16.11 -9.47
C ASP A 26 -3.39 15.00 -9.84
N GLU A 27 -2.96 14.09 -10.71
CA GLU A 27 -3.77 12.95 -11.12
C GLU A 27 -4.19 12.10 -9.91
N LYS A 28 -5.40 11.54 -10.03
CA LYS A 28 -5.96 10.60 -9.06
C LYS A 28 -6.02 9.21 -9.65
N GLY A 29 -5.76 8.21 -8.82
CA GLY A 29 -5.72 6.81 -9.19
C GLY A 29 -6.48 5.92 -8.22
N GLU A 30 -6.87 4.75 -8.72
CA GLU A 30 -7.35 3.63 -7.91
C GLU A 30 -6.53 2.39 -8.28
N ALA A 31 -6.12 1.62 -7.27
CA ALA A 31 -5.34 0.40 -7.41
C ALA A 31 -5.92 -0.72 -6.54
N TYR A 32 -5.66 -1.96 -6.96
CA TYR A 32 -6.12 -3.17 -6.28
C TYR A 32 -4.93 -3.97 -5.79
N ILE A 33 -4.94 -4.37 -4.51
CA ILE A 33 -3.99 -5.34 -3.97
C ILE A 33 -4.60 -6.72 -4.14
N ILE A 34 -3.92 -7.59 -4.89
CA ILE A 34 -4.43 -8.91 -5.30
C ILE A 34 -3.55 -10.00 -4.71
N ALA A 35 -4.18 -11.03 -4.14
CA ALA A 35 -3.49 -12.24 -3.72
C ALA A 35 -3.07 -13.07 -4.95
N ASN A 36 -1.77 -13.14 -5.24
CA ASN A 36 -1.27 -13.89 -6.40
C ASN A 36 -1.20 -15.41 -6.17
N GLU A 37 -1.45 -15.86 -4.95
CA GLU A 37 -1.58 -17.27 -4.58
C GLU A 37 -2.58 -17.40 -3.43
N SER A 38 -3.07 -18.61 -3.17
CA SER A 38 -3.94 -18.85 -2.01
C SER A 38 -3.12 -18.83 -0.73
N CYS A 39 -3.46 -17.94 0.20
CA CYS A 39 -2.68 -17.70 1.42
C CYS A 39 -3.55 -17.26 2.59
N VAL A 40 -2.94 -17.14 3.77
CA VAL A 40 -3.52 -16.42 4.92
C VAL A 40 -2.98 -14.99 4.89
N VAL A 41 -3.87 -14.01 4.84
CA VAL A 41 -3.49 -12.60 4.78
C VAL A 41 -2.99 -12.12 6.14
N ALA A 42 -1.95 -11.29 6.14
CA ALA A 42 -1.44 -10.61 7.32
C ALA A 42 -0.78 -9.28 6.92
N GLY A 43 -0.73 -8.32 7.84
CA GLY A 43 -0.08 -7.02 7.66
C GLY A 43 -0.97 -5.95 7.01
N LEU A 44 -2.30 -6.15 6.96
CA LEU A 44 -3.19 -5.18 6.31
C LEU A 44 -3.30 -3.86 7.08
N ASP A 45 -3.21 -3.89 8.41
CA ASP A 45 -3.27 -2.69 9.24
C ASP A 45 -2.01 -1.83 9.05
N GLU A 46 -0.84 -2.47 9.03
CA GLU A 46 0.43 -1.81 8.73
C GLU A 46 0.47 -1.26 7.30
N ALA A 47 -0.02 -2.03 6.32
CA ALA A 47 -0.13 -1.56 4.94
C ALA A 47 -1.04 -0.32 4.83
N GLN A 48 -2.17 -0.33 5.54
CA GLN A 48 -3.09 0.82 5.58
C GLN A 48 -2.42 2.07 6.18
N GLU A 49 -1.64 1.90 7.24
CA GLU A 49 -0.86 2.99 7.86
C GLU A 49 0.20 3.56 6.91
N VAL A 50 0.90 2.70 6.14
CA VAL A 50 1.86 3.14 5.10
C VAL A 50 1.18 4.05 4.07
N PHE A 51 0.03 3.63 3.52
CA PHE A 51 -0.69 4.45 2.53
C PHE A 51 -1.21 5.76 3.14
N ALA A 52 -1.74 5.72 4.36
CA ALA A 52 -2.25 6.91 5.03
C ALA A 52 -1.17 7.99 5.21
N ARG A 53 0.07 7.59 5.53
CA ARG A 53 1.21 8.53 5.67
C ARG A 53 1.63 9.18 4.36
N LEU A 54 1.43 8.48 3.25
CA LEU A 54 1.68 8.98 1.90
C LEU A 54 0.50 9.79 1.34
N GLY A 55 -0.59 9.94 2.11
CA GLY A 55 -1.77 10.71 1.70
C GLY A 55 -2.75 9.95 0.81
N ALA A 56 -2.66 8.61 0.78
CA ALA A 56 -3.58 7.73 0.09
C ALA A 56 -4.49 6.99 1.08
N ASP A 57 -5.71 6.70 0.64
CA ASP A 57 -6.68 5.91 1.40
C ASP A 57 -6.60 4.44 0.97
N MET A 58 -6.59 3.52 1.93
CA MET A 58 -6.70 2.08 1.69
C MET A 58 -7.93 1.52 2.40
N VAL A 59 -8.74 0.77 1.67
CA VAL A 59 -9.91 0.04 2.18
C VAL A 59 -9.63 -1.45 2.11
N LYS A 60 -9.62 -2.11 3.26
CA LYS A 60 -9.46 -3.56 3.35
C LYS A 60 -10.75 -4.28 2.93
N ASN A 61 -10.63 -5.33 2.12
CA ASN A 61 -11.74 -6.22 1.75
C ASN A 61 -11.75 -7.52 2.57
N THR A 62 -10.67 -7.76 3.32
CA THR A 62 -10.50 -8.90 4.23
C THR A 62 -9.78 -8.44 5.48
N GLU A 63 -9.51 -9.36 6.41
CA GLU A 63 -8.82 -9.06 7.67
C GLU A 63 -7.64 -10.01 7.84
N ASP A 64 -6.68 -9.61 8.65
CA ASP A 64 -5.55 -10.44 9.03
C ASP A 64 -6.01 -11.78 9.65
N GLY A 65 -5.33 -12.85 9.28
CA GLY A 65 -5.66 -14.22 9.69
C GLY A 65 -6.76 -14.88 8.86
N LYS A 66 -7.26 -14.25 7.79
CA LYS A 66 -8.21 -14.86 6.86
C LYS A 66 -7.51 -15.56 5.70
N ASP A 67 -8.02 -16.74 5.33
CA ASP A 67 -7.67 -17.39 4.08
C ASP A 67 -8.29 -16.63 2.89
N VAL A 68 -7.48 -16.38 1.87
CA VAL A 68 -7.90 -15.80 0.58
C VAL A 68 -7.44 -16.69 -0.56
N LYS A 69 -8.12 -16.60 -1.70
CA LYS A 69 -7.76 -17.36 -2.90
C LYS A 69 -6.87 -16.55 -3.84
N GLU A 70 -6.14 -17.26 -4.68
CA GLU A 70 -5.47 -16.66 -5.82
C GLU A 70 -6.48 -15.84 -6.67
N GLY A 71 -6.08 -14.61 -7.02
CA GLY A 71 -6.87 -13.65 -7.76
C GLY A 71 -7.84 -12.81 -6.92
N GLU A 72 -7.94 -13.06 -5.61
CA GLU A 72 -8.81 -12.29 -4.72
C GLU A 72 -8.23 -10.90 -4.42
N VAL A 73 -9.07 -9.87 -4.48
CA VAL A 73 -8.71 -8.49 -4.12
C VAL A 73 -8.81 -8.34 -2.60
N VAL A 74 -7.66 -8.19 -1.94
CA VAL A 74 -7.58 -8.10 -0.48
C VAL A 74 -7.74 -6.67 0.04
N ALA A 75 -7.45 -5.67 -0.79
CA ALA A 75 -7.68 -4.26 -0.48
C ALA A 75 -7.73 -3.40 -1.76
N VAL A 76 -8.30 -2.21 -1.63
CA VAL A 76 -8.35 -1.17 -2.66
C VAL A 76 -7.66 0.07 -2.12
N VAL A 77 -6.84 0.73 -2.94
CA VAL A 77 -6.13 1.96 -2.60
C VAL A 77 -6.56 3.07 -3.56
N SER A 78 -6.82 4.26 -3.04
CA SER A 78 -7.16 5.44 -3.84
C SER A 78 -6.39 6.66 -3.35
N GLY A 79 -5.91 7.50 -4.27
CA GLY A 79 -5.05 8.64 -3.93
C GLY A 79 -4.84 9.60 -5.08
#